data_AF-A0A957R7G0-F1
#
_entry.id   AF-A0A957R7G0-F1
#
_cell.length_a   1.000
_cell.length_b   1.000
_cell.length_c   1.000
_cell.angle_alpha   90.00
_cell.angle_beta   90.00
_cell.angle_gamma   90.00
#
_symmetry.space_group_name_H-M   'P 1'
#
loop_
_entity.id
_entity.type
_entity.pdbx_description
1 polymer ?
#
loop_
_entity_poly.entity_id
_entity_poly.type
_entity_poly.pdbx_seq_one_letter_code
_entity_poly.pdbx_strand_id
1 'polypeptide(L)' 'HPNPLKSSLYAGGERPFTQRGLPGYRPFFVIALFFAVLHLGVLMVGSSGLTPLSGLYLLGLLLVLLALILG' A
#
# COMPACT_ATOMS: atom_id res chain seq x y z
N HIS A 1 3.56 12.90 36.30
CA HIS A 1 4.58 11.84 36.36
C HIS A 1 4.42 10.90 35.17
N PRO A 2 5.47 10.66 34.36
CA PRO A 2 5.45 9.61 33.35
C PRO A 2 5.42 8.25 34.05
N ASN A 3 4.44 7.40 33.69
CA ASN A 3 4.34 6.04 34.22
C ASN A 3 4.87 5.04 33.17
N PRO A 4 5.97 4.32 33.44
CA PRO A 4 6.60 3.42 32.47
C PRO A 4 5.66 2.31 31.98
N LEU A 5 4.71 1.86 32.81
CA LEU A 5 3.71 0.85 32.44
C LEU A 5 2.72 1.37 31.39
N LYS A 6 2.40 2.67 31.41
CA LYS A 6 1.50 3.30 30.42
C LYS A 6 2.21 3.60 29.10
N SER A 7 3.54 3.73 29.11
CA SER A 7 4.35 3.94 27.91
C SER A 7 4.80 2.63 27.23
N SER A 8 4.59 1.48 27.88
CA SER A 8 4.90 0.17 27.32
C SER A 8 3.76 -0.37 26.47
N LEU A 9 4.08 -1.09 25.38
CA LEU A 9 3.09 -1.77 24.54
C LEU A 9 2.37 -2.83 25.39
N TYR A 10 1.03 -2.77 25.44
CA TYR A 10 0.24 -3.76 26.18
C TYR A 10 0.30 -5.12 25.47
N ALA A 11 1.13 -6.02 25.99
CA ALA A 11 1.33 -7.38 25.48
C ALA A 11 0.56 -8.42 26.33
N GLY A 12 -0.65 -8.10 26.79
CA GLY A 12 -1.51 -9.05 27.53
C GLY A 12 -0.99 -9.52 28.89
N GLY A 13 0.08 -8.90 29.42
CA GLY A 13 0.75 -9.31 30.67
C GLY A 13 2.10 -10.00 30.48
N GLU A 14 2.49 -10.28 29.23
CA GLU A 14 3.77 -10.92 28.88
C GLU A 14 4.83 -9.88 28.50
N ARG A 15 6.11 -10.29 28.48
CA ARG A 15 7.20 -9.41 28.03
C ARG A 15 6.97 -9.01 26.57
N PRO A 16 6.91 -7.72 26.22
CA PRO A 16 6.69 -7.29 24.85
C PRO A 16 7.80 -7.84 23.94
N PHE A 17 7.42 -8.47 22.84
CA PHE A 17 8.37 -8.87 21.80
C PHE A 17 9.12 -7.61 21.32
N THR A 18 10.44 -7.57 21.54
CA THR A 18 11.30 -6.44 21.14
C THR A 18 11.56 -6.40 19.64
N GLN A 19 11.25 -7.48 18.92
CA GLN A 19 11.36 -7.55 17.47
C GLN A 19 10.18 -6.83 16.83
N ARG A 20 10.35 -5.53 16.60
CA ARG A 20 9.43 -4.72 15.80
C ARG A 20 9.67 -5.04 14.32
N GLY A 21 9.12 -6.14 13.86
CA GLY A 21 9.20 -6.56 12.48
C GLY A 21 8.26 -7.73 12.28
N LEU A 22 7.04 -7.46 11.80
CA LEU A 22 6.15 -8.50 11.30
C LEU A 22 6.86 -9.14 10.09
N PRO A 23 7.36 -10.39 10.15
CA PRO A 23 8.18 -11.00 9.10
C PRO A 23 7.41 -11.36 7.82
N GLY A 24 6.23 -10.76 7.59
CA GLY A 24 5.29 -11.11 6.53
C GLY A 24 4.58 -9.92 5.87
N TYR A 25 5.04 -8.67 6.09
CA TYR A 25 4.38 -7.48 5.50
C TYR A 25 4.74 -7.22 4.03
N ARG A 26 5.74 -7.93 3.48
CA ARG A 26 6.14 -7.83 2.07
C ARG A 26 4.98 -8.06 1.09
N PRO A 27 4.18 -9.14 1.19
CA PRO A 27 3.01 -9.33 0.31
C PRO A 27 1.96 -8.22 0.47
N PHE A 28 1.82 -7.64 1.68
CA PHE A 28 0.86 -6.55 1.90
C PHE A 28 1.22 -5.28 1.12
N PHE A 29 2.52 -5.02 0.95
CA PHE A 29 2.99 -3.87 0.17
C PHE A 29 2.56 -3.95 -1.30
N VAL A 30 2.65 -5.12 -1.93
CA VAL A 30 2.26 -5.32 -3.34
C VAL A 30 0.76 -5.06 -3.52
N ILE A 31 -0.05 -5.57 -2.60
CA ILE A 31 -1.51 -5.35 -2.60
C ILE A 31 -1.84 -3.86 -2.42
N ALA A 32 -1.18 -3.18 -1.49
CA ALA A 32 -1.39 -1.75 -1.27
C ALA A 32 -0.99 -0.91 -2.50
N LEU A 33 0.13 -1.27 -3.14
CA LEU A 33 0.60 -0.60 -4.35
C LEU A 33 -0.37 -0.82 -5.53
N PHE A 34 -0.92 -2.03 -5.67
CA PHE A 34 -1.96 -2.32 -6.66
C PHE A 34 -3.15 -1.37 -6.51
N PHE A 35 -3.70 -1.24 -5.30
CA PHE A 35 -4.82 -0.33 -5.07
C PHE A 35 -4.47 1.14 -5.31
N ALA A 36 -3.24 1.57 -4.97
CA ALA A 36 -2.80 2.93 -5.24
C ALA A 36 -2.75 3.23 -6.76
N VAL A 37 -2.20 2.30 -7.55
CA VAL A 37 -2.13 2.44 -9.02
C VAL A 37 -3.53 2.38 -9.65
N LEU A 38 -4.37 1.44 -9.19
CA LEU A 38 -5.76 1.33 -9.64
C LEU A 38 -6.52 2.64 -9.37
N HIS A 39 -6.35 3.20 -8.17
CA HIS A 39 -6.98 4.45 -7.77
C HIS A 39 -6.55 5.61 -8.66
N LEU A 40 -5.25 5.71 -8.97
CA LEU A 40 -4.73 6.70 -9.91
C LEU A 40 -5.33 6.53 -11.32
N GLY A 41 -5.49 5.29 -11.78
CA GLY A 41 -6.15 5.00 -13.05
C GLY A 41 -7.59 5.50 -13.11
N VAL A 42 -8.39 5.26 -12.07
CA VAL A 42 -9.78 5.75 -11.99
C VAL A 42 -9.83 7.28 -11.94
N LEU A 43 -8.93 7.93 -11.19
CA LEU A 43 -8.82 9.39 -11.18
C LEU A 43 -8.50 9.92 -12.58
N MET A 44 -7.61 9.27 -13.31
CA MET A 44 -7.23 9.68 -14.65
C MET A 44 -8.37 9.50 -15.66
N VAL A 45 -9.13 8.41 -15.59
CA VAL A 45 -10.33 8.21 -16.41
C VAL A 45 -11.38 9.29 -16.13
N GLY A 46 -11.61 9.63 -14.86
CA GLY A 46 -12.63 10.61 -14.46
C GLY A 46 -12.25 12.08 -14.70
N SER A 47 -10.95 12.41 -14.76
CA SER A 47 -10.47 13.81 -14.88
C SER A 47 -9.81 14.15 -16.21
N SER A 48 -9.44 13.16 -17.04
CA SER A 48 -8.77 13.42 -18.32
C SER A 48 -9.75 13.83 -19.42
N GLY A 49 -9.30 14.73 -20.30
CA GLY A 49 -10.05 15.15 -21.49
C GLY A 49 -10.07 14.12 -22.63
N LEU A 50 -9.86 12.82 -22.33
CA LEU A 50 -9.82 11.72 -23.31
C LEU A 50 -8.90 11.98 -24.52
N THR A 51 -7.74 12.58 -24.27
CA THR A 51 -6.73 12.85 -25.31
C THR A 51 -5.89 11.61 -25.60
N PRO A 52 -5.27 11.49 -26.79
CA PRO A 52 -4.39 10.35 -27.11
C PRO A 52 -3.25 10.14 -26.09
N LEU A 53 -2.73 11.22 -25.51
CA LEU A 53 -1.74 11.17 -24.43
C LEU A 53 -2.30 10.51 -23.16
N SER A 54 -3.54 10.81 -22.78
CA SER A 54 -4.18 10.13 -21.64
C SER A 54 -4.35 8.63 -21.89
N GLY A 55 -4.63 8.23 -23.14
CA GLY A 55 -4.64 6.82 -23.55
C GLY A 55 -3.30 6.12 -23.32
N LEU A 56 -2.18 6.78 -23.65
CA LEU A 56 -0.84 6.23 -23.41
C LEU A 56 -0.54 6.04 -21.92
N TYR A 57 -0.91 7.01 -21.08
CA TYR A 57 -0.76 6.90 -19.63
C TYR A 57 -1.63 5.78 -19.04
N LEU A 58 -2.88 5.65 -19.49
CA LEU A 58 -3.78 4.58 -19.06
C LEU A 58 -3.25 3.20 -19.48
N LEU A 59 -2.66 3.07 -20.67
CA LEU A 59 -2.02 1.84 -21.11
C LEU A 59 -0.83 1.48 -20.20
N GLY A 60 0.00 2.47 -19.85
CA GLY A 60 1.09 2.28 -18.90
C GLY A 60 0.60 1.82 -17.52
N LEU A 61 -0.45 2.44 -16.99
CA LEU A 61 -1.06 2.04 -15.72
C LEU A 61 -1.61 0.60 -15.78
N LEU A 62 -2.23 0.21 -16.89
CA LEU A 62 -2.72 -1.15 -17.10
C LEU A 62 -1.57 -2.17 -17.08
N LEU A 63 -0.45 -1.87 -17.74
CA LEU A 63 0.73 -2.74 -17.70
C LEU A 63 1.33 -2.87 -16.29
N VAL A 64 1.35 -1.79 -15.51
CA VAL A 64 1.80 -1.83 -14.11
C VAL A 64 0.87 -2.72 -13.26
N LEU A 65 -0.45 -2.61 -13.44
CA LEU A 65 -1.41 -3.45 -12.74
C LEU A 65 -1.22 -4.93 -13.08
N LEU A 66 -0.97 -5.27 -14.35
CA LEU A 66 -0.65 -6.64 -14.77
C LEU A 66 0.64 -7.14 -14.13
N ALA A 67 1.70 -6.32 -14.11
CA ALA A 67 2.96 -6.68 -13.47
C ALA A 67 2.80 -6.96 -11.97
N LEU A 68 1.93 -6.22 -11.27
CA LEU A 68 1.63 -6.43 -9.85
C LEU A 68 0.77 -7.68 -9.58
N ILE A 69 0.05 -8.20 -10.57
CA ILE A 69 -0.69 -9.47 -10.47
C ILE A 69 0.25 -10.67 -10.74
N LEU A 70 1.20 -10.51 -11.66
CA LEU A 70 2.14 -11.57 -12.06
C LEU A 70 3.36 -11.70 -11.14
N GLY A 71 3.74 -10.61 -10.44
CA GLY A 71 4.85 -10.58 -9.48
C GLY A 71 4.46 -11.07 -8.10
#